data_AF-A0A821IYX6-F1
#
_entry.id   AF-A0A821IYX6-F1
#
_cell.length_a   1.000
_cell.length_b   1.000
_cell.length_c   1.000
_cell.angle_alpha   90.00
_cell.angle_beta   90.00
_cell.angle_gamma   90.00
#
_symmetry.space_group_name_H-M   'P 1'
#
loop_
_entity.id
_entity.type
_entity.pdbx_description
1 polymer ?
#
loop_
_entity_poly.entity_id
_entity_poly.type
_entity_poly.pdbx_seq_one_letter_code
_entity_poly.pdbx_strand_id
1 'polypeptide(L)'
;MSSPSFFVLKEYTLGLPSLYGWSQTKPTLDAIQSATGKRSMVLPRSTFVGSGQWGGHWLGDNEASWLEMKQSLIGMIEFNWFGIPFNGADICGFDKSPTEEMCIRWMQVGAFYPFSRNHNIWKTPDQDPAAWSPAATAIMALALRIRYTLLPYYYTLFYKAHT
;
A
#
# COMPACT_ATOMS: atom_id res chain seq x y z
N MET A 1 38.98 17.38 -17.14
CA MET A 1 37.73 17.40 -17.94
C MET A 1 36.64 16.71 -17.11
N SER A 2 35.94 17.49 -16.30
CA SER A 2 34.78 17.06 -15.51
C SER A 2 33.55 17.04 -16.41
N SER A 3 32.79 15.95 -16.39
CA SER A 3 31.57 15.80 -17.18
C SER A 3 30.54 16.86 -16.74
N PRO A 4 30.01 17.72 -17.65
CA PRO A 4 29.05 18.75 -17.29
C PRO A 4 27.64 18.20 -16.99
N SER A 5 27.39 16.90 -17.20
CA SER A 5 26.06 16.30 -17.06
C SER A 5 25.56 16.14 -15.61
N PHE A 6 26.43 16.15 -14.61
CA PHE A 6 26.03 15.94 -13.21
C PHE A 6 25.66 17.24 -12.46
N PHE A 7 26.16 18.39 -12.91
CA PHE A 7 25.89 19.68 -12.24
C PHE A 7 24.53 20.28 -12.63
N VAL A 8 24.10 20.04 -13.88
CA VAL A 8 22.85 20.61 -14.41
C VAL A 8 21.63 20.06 -13.67
N LEU A 9 21.58 18.78 -13.28
CA LEU A 9 20.41 18.22 -12.58
C LEU A 9 20.16 18.82 -11.19
N LYS A 10 21.21 19.30 -10.49
CA LYS A 10 21.08 19.78 -9.11
C LYS A 10 20.35 21.12 -9.00
N GLU A 11 20.49 22.00 -9.98
CA GLU A 11 19.84 23.33 -9.99
C GLU A 11 18.35 23.27 -10.34
N TYR A 12 17.91 22.33 -11.20
CA TYR A 12 16.49 22.20 -11.57
C TYR A 12 15.64 21.43 -10.55
N THR A 13 16.25 20.64 -9.66
CA THR A 13 15.52 19.87 -8.64
C THR A 13 15.19 20.64 -7.36
N LEU A 14 15.77 21.83 -7.15
CA LEU A 14 15.73 22.52 -5.85
C LEU A 14 14.32 22.87 -5.36
N GLY A 15 13.34 23.03 -6.27
CA GLY A 15 11.96 23.40 -5.93
C GLY A 15 10.92 22.27 -6.05
N LEU A 16 11.28 21.08 -6.54
CA LEU A 16 10.32 20.02 -6.88
C LEU A 16 10.60 18.63 -6.24
N PRO A 17 11.41 18.46 -5.17
CA PRO A 17 11.74 17.12 -4.69
C PRO A 17 10.49 16.34 -4.23
N SER A 18 9.52 17.02 -3.62
CA SER A 18 8.25 16.42 -3.19
C SER A 18 7.32 15.99 -4.33
N LEU A 19 7.60 16.45 -5.56
CA LEU A 19 6.80 16.12 -6.75
C LEU A 19 7.40 14.96 -7.56
N TYR A 20 8.55 14.42 -7.15
CA TYR A 20 9.26 13.40 -7.93
C TYR A 20 8.46 12.09 -8.09
N GLY A 21 7.85 11.59 -7.01
CA GLY A 21 6.98 10.41 -7.08
C GLY A 21 5.70 10.69 -7.86
N TRP A 22 5.09 11.85 -7.59
CA TRP A 22 3.88 12.30 -8.27
C TRP A 22 4.05 12.40 -9.80
N SER A 23 5.17 12.95 -10.27
CA SER A 23 5.45 13.13 -11.71
C SER A 23 5.68 11.80 -12.44
N GLN A 24 6.00 10.72 -11.72
CA GLN A 24 6.16 9.38 -12.29
C GLN A 24 4.85 8.58 -12.32
N THR A 25 3.94 8.82 -11.37
CA THR A 25 2.72 8.00 -11.22
C THR A 25 1.88 7.96 -12.48
N LYS A 26 1.59 9.12 -13.10
CA LYS A 26 0.77 9.16 -14.33
C LYS A 26 1.47 8.50 -15.52
N PRO A 27 2.74 8.83 -15.86
CA PRO A 27 3.45 8.12 -16.93
C PRO A 27 3.50 6.60 -16.74
N THR A 28 3.69 6.11 -15.50
CA THR A 28 3.66 4.67 -15.21
C THR A 28 2.27 4.08 -15.48
N LEU A 29 1.20 4.77 -15.09
CA LEU A 29 -0.18 4.33 -15.35
C LEU A 29 -0.47 4.28 -16.85
N ASP A 30 -0.12 5.33 -17.59
CA ASP A 30 -0.34 5.42 -19.03
C ASP A 30 0.43 4.29 -19.76
N ALA A 31 1.66 3.99 -19.31
CA ALA A 31 2.48 2.92 -19.87
C ALA A 31 1.86 1.53 -19.67
N ILE A 32 1.42 1.20 -18.45
CA ILE A 32 0.81 -0.12 -18.18
C ILE A 32 -0.55 -0.28 -18.86
N GLN A 33 -1.35 0.79 -18.98
CA GLN A 33 -2.61 0.76 -19.71
C GLN A 33 -2.36 0.56 -21.21
N SER A 34 -1.37 1.23 -21.78
CA SER A 34 -0.99 1.06 -23.19
C SER A 34 -0.46 -0.35 -23.47
N ALA A 35 0.34 -0.91 -22.56
CA ALA A 35 0.90 -2.26 -22.71
C ALA A 35 -0.15 -3.37 -22.55
N THR A 36 -1.18 -3.17 -21.72
CA THR A 36 -2.16 -4.22 -21.39
C THR A 36 -3.51 -4.04 -22.08
N GLY A 37 -3.84 -2.84 -22.56
CA GLY A 37 -5.17 -2.48 -23.08
C GLY A 37 -6.28 -2.51 -22.03
N LYS A 38 -5.93 -2.56 -20.73
CA LYS A 38 -6.88 -2.74 -19.63
C LYS A 38 -6.75 -1.62 -18.59
N ARG A 39 -7.83 -1.40 -17.83
CA ARG A 39 -7.76 -0.62 -16.59
C ARG A 39 -6.67 -1.23 -15.71
N SER A 40 -5.75 -0.37 -15.29
CA SER A 40 -4.57 -0.75 -14.52
C SER A 40 -4.48 0.12 -13.27
N MET A 41 -3.54 -0.24 -12.39
CA MET A 41 -3.29 0.47 -11.14
C MET A 41 -1.78 0.65 -10.95
N VAL A 42 -1.40 1.71 -10.27
CA VAL A 42 -0.03 1.96 -9.83
C VAL A 42 -0.05 2.19 -8.33
N LEU A 43 0.96 1.68 -7.64
CA LEU A 43 1.11 1.83 -6.21
C LEU A 43 2.44 2.53 -5.93
N PRO A 44 2.50 3.88 -6.00
CA PRO A 44 3.70 4.65 -5.65
C PRO A 44 3.87 4.76 -4.13
N ARG A 45 5.14 4.84 -3.68
CA ARG A 45 5.46 5.14 -2.27
C ARG A 45 5.33 6.64 -1.99
N SER A 46 5.93 7.48 -2.83
CA SER A 46 5.88 8.93 -2.67
C SER A 46 4.63 9.48 -3.34
N THR A 47 3.90 10.33 -2.61
CA THR A 47 2.69 11.00 -3.07
C THR A 47 2.76 12.50 -2.81
N PHE A 48 2.11 13.28 -3.67
CA PHE A 48 1.76 14.69 -3.47
C PHE A 48 0.24 14.91 -3.65
N VAL A 49 -0.25 16.12 -3.39
CA VAL A 49 -1.66 16.49 -3.62
C VAL A 49 -2.09 16.09 -5.04
N GLY A 50 -3.21 15.37 -5.15
CA GLY A 50 -3.75 14.87 -6.42
C GLY A 50 -3.20 13.53 -6.91
N SER A 51 -2.23 12.90 -6.21
CA SER A 51 -1.69 11.59 -6.63
C SER A 51 -2.76 10.49 -6.74
N GLY A 52 -3.81 10.57 -5.91
CA GLY A 52 -4.93 9.63 -5.91
C GLY A 52 -5.72 9.57 -7.21
N GLN A 53 -5.55 10.56 -8.10
CA GLN A 53 -6.14 10.51 -9.44
C GLN A 53 -5.56 9.40 -10.32
N TRP A 54 -4.32 8.96 -10.05
CA TRP A 54 -3.61 8.01 -10.92
C TRP A 54 -3.04 6.79 -10.18
N GLY A 55 -2.97 6.82 -8.85
CA GLY A 55 -2.39 5.73 -8.09
C GLY A 55 -3.02 5.53 -6.71
N GLY A 56 -2.75 4.37 -6.12
CA GLY A 56 -2.99 4.13 -4.71
C GLY A 56 -1.79 4.52 -3.85
N HIS A 57 -1.73 3.98 -2.63
CA HIS A 57 -0.58 4.17 -1.75
C HIS A 57 -0.50 3.04 -0.71
N TRP A 58 0.71 2.59 -0.36
CA TRP A 58 0.89 1.81 0.87
C TRP A 58 1.69 2.64 1.88
N LEU A 59 1.38 2.47 3.16
CA LEU A 59 1.91 3.31 4.25
C LEU A 59 3.42 3.14 4.54
N GLY A 60 4.14 2.39 3.70
CA GLY A 60 5.58 2.24 3.78
C GLY A 60 6.04 1.14 4.74
N ASP A 61 7.29 1.28 5.15
CA ASP A 61 8.09 0.24 5.81
C ASP A 61 7.79 0.24 7.32
N ASN A 62 6.66 -0.35 7.71
CA ASN A 62 6.22 -0.44 9.11
C ASN A 62 6.88 -1.60 9.87
N GLU A 63 6.91 -1.52 11.20
CA GLU A 63 7.39 -2.64 12.03
C GLU A 63 6.26 -3.59 12.44
N ALA A 64 6.61 -4.86 12.66
CA ALA A 64 5.76 -5.87 13.26
C ALA A 64 5.50 -5.55 14.74
N SER A 65 4.62 -4.59 15.02
CA SER A 65 4.24 -4.17 16.36
C SER A 65 2.75 -3.77 16.48
N TRP A 66 2.21 -3.91 17.70
CA TRP A 66 0.84 -3.47 18.00
C TRP A 66 0.62 -1.96 17.79
N LEU A 67 1.68 -1.16 18.01
CA LEU A 67 1.63 0.28 17.78
C LEU A 67 1.45 0.58 16.29
N GLU A 68 2.22 -0.05 15.42
CA GLU A 68 2.14 0.12 13.97
C GLU A 68 0.81 -0.37 13.40
N MET A 69 0.24 -1.45 13.94
CA MET A 69 -1.12 -1.86 13.60
C MET A 69 -2.14 -0.77 13.95
N LYS A 70 -1.99 -0.06 15.08
CA LYS A 70 -2.84 1.09 15.39
C LYS A 70 -2.58 2.28 14.46
N GLN A 71 -1.32 2.59 14.17
CA GLN A 71 -0.95 3.70 13.27
C GLN A 71 -1.48 3.49 11.86
N SER A 72 -1.55 2.24 11.39
CA SER A 72 -2.13 1.93 10.08
C SER A 72 -3.55 2.49 9.91
N LEU A 73 -4.39 2.44 10.96
CA LEU A 73 -5.76 2.96 10.90
C LEU A 73 -5.77 4.48 10.75
N ILE A 74 -4.86 5.17 11.45
CA ILE A 74 -4.71 6.62 11.38
C ILE A 74 -4.27 7.01 9.98
N GLY A 75 -3.17 6.44 9.48
CA GLY A 75 -2.64 6.73 8.15
C GLY A 75 -3.67 6.46 7.06
N MET A 76 -4.42 5.37 7.12
CA MET A 76 -5.46 5.09 6.13
C MET A 76 -6.57 6.15 6.11
N ILE A 77 -7.03 6.62 7.27
CA ILE A 77 -8.06 7.67 7.36
C ILE A 77 -7.52 8.98 6.80
N GLU A 78 -6.28 9.34 7.14
CA GLU A 78 -5.60 10.53 6.62
C GLU A 78 -5.48 10.48 5.10
N PHE A 79 -5.07 9.35 4.53
CA PHE A 79 -4.97 9.20 3.07
C PHE A 79 -6.33 9.22 2.35
N ASN A 80 -7.41 8.79 3.02
CA ASN A 80 -8.76 9.02 2.50
C ASN A 80 -9.08 10.53 2.43
N TRP A 81 -8.70 11.31 3.45
CA TRP A 81 -8.85 12.78 3.42
C TRP A 81 -7.92 13.46 2.41
N PHE A 82 -6.74 12.90 2.15
CA PHE A 82 -5.83 13.37 1.10
C PHE A 82 -6.28 12.96 -0.32
N GLY A 83 -7.43 12.28 -0.45
CA GLY A 83 -8.01 11.90 -1.74
C GLY A 83 -7.38 10.67 -2.37
N ILE A 84 -6.81 9.76 -1.58
CA ILE A 84 -6.18 8.51 -2.04
C ILE A 84 -6.87 7.32 -1.34
N PRO A 85 -8.08 6.92 -1.76
CA PRO A 85 -8.88 5.91 -1.05
C PRO A 85 -8.34 4.49 -1.19
N PHE A 86 -7.54 4.20 -2.23
CA PHE A 86 -6.91 2.89 -2.42
C PHE A 86 -5.59 2.83 -1.63
N ASN A 87 -5.70 2.60 -0.32
CA ASN A 87 -4.55 2.58 0.59
C ASN A 87 -4.59 1.46 1.64
N GLY A 88 -3.44 1.19 2.26
CA GLY A 88 -3.28 0.21 3.34
C GLY A 88 -1.83 0.06 3.83
N ALA A 89 -1.64 -0.61 4.96
CA ALA A 89 -0.32 -0.95 5.51
C ALA A 89 0.09 -2.38 5.12
N ASP A 90 1.36 -2.70 5.36
CA ASP A 90 1.85 -4.07 5.28
C ASP A 90 1.36 -4.86 6.50
N ILE A 91 0.46 -5.81 6.21
CA ILE A 91 -0.20 -6.63 7.22
C ILE A 91 0.83 -7.58 7.85
N CYS A 92 0.76 -7.68 9.17
CA CYS A 92 1.73 -8.35 10.04
C CYS A 92 3.07 -7.60 10.24
N GLY A 93 3.28 -6.49 9.50
CA GLY A 93 4.46 -5.63 9.59
C GLY A 93 5.52 -5.99 8.55
N PHE A 94 6.18 -4.98 7.99
CA PHE A 94 7.23 -5.17 6.99
C PHE A 94 8.57 -5.54 7.64
N ASP A 95 8.99 -4.83 8.68
CA ASP A 95 10.22 -5.10 9.43
C ASP A 95 9.94 -5.83 10.75
N LYS A 96 10.94 -6.52 11.29
CA LYS A 96 10.86 -7.42 12.46
C LYS A 96 9.93 -8.61 12.23
N SER A 97 9.85 -9.49 13.24
CA SER A 97 9.06 -10.72 13.15
C SER A 97 7.81 -10.62 14.02
N PRO A 98 6.61 -10.80 13.46
CA PRO A 98 5.39 -10.83 14.25
C PRO A 98 5.31 -12.07 15.13
N THR A 99 4.53 -11.97 16.21
CA THR A 99 3.99 -13.17 16.88
C THR A 99 2.77 -13.68 16.13
N GLU A 100 2.44 -14.96 16.28
CA GLU A 100 1.23 -15.56 15.66
C GLU A 100 -0.03 -14.78 16.06
N GLU A 101 -0.17 -14.44 17.35
CA GLU A 101 -1.31 -13.66 17.85
C GLU A 101 -1.42 -12.30 17.15
N MET A 102 -0.31 -11.57 17.02
CA MET A 102 -0.32 -10.26 16.39
C MET A 102 -0.66 -10.38 14.90
N CYS A 103 -0.10 -11.36 14.18
CA CYS A 103 -0.41 -11.54 12.77
C CYS A 103 -1.87 -11.98 12.56
N ILE A 104 -2.45 -12.79 13.46
CA ILE A 104 -3.90 -13.08 13.44
C ILE A 104 -4.71 -11.79 13.54
N ARG A 105 -4.40 -10.92 14.53
CA ARG A 105 -5.13 -9.66 14.71
C ARG A 105 -4.94 -8.71 13.53
N TRP A 106 -3.73 -8.62 13.01
CA TRP A 106 -3.48 -7.75 11.87
C TRP A 106 -4.13 -8.28 10.60
N MET A 107 -4.20 -9.59 10.37
CA MET A 107 -4.97 -10.16 9.26
C MET A 107 -6.47 -9.88 9.39
N GLN A 108 -7.02 -9.92 10.60
CA GLN A 108 -8.42 -9.56 10.85
C GLN A 108 -8.69 -8.08 10.51
N VAL A 109 -7.84 -7.17 10.96
CA VAL A 109 -7.95 -5.72 10.68
C VAL A 109 -7.67 -5.41 9.21
N GLY A 110 -6.56 -5.95 8.69
CA GLY A 110 -6.04 -5.73 7.35
C GLY A 110 -6.91 -6.31 6.24
N ALA A 111 -7.75 -7.30 6.55
CA ALA A 111 -8.80 -7.76 5.64
C ALA A 111 -9.80 -6.66 5.29
N PHE A 112 -9.92 -5.59 6.10
CA PHE A 112 -10.80 -4.45 5.82
C PHE A 112 -10.10 -3.27 5.16
N TYR A 113 -8.78 -3.35 4.90
CA TYR A 113 -8.06 -2.29 4.19
C TYR A 113 -8.51 -2.22 2.73
N PRO A 114 -8.69 -1.02 2.14
CA PRO A 114 -8.92 -0.87 0.70
C PRO A 114 -7.85 -1.60 -0.11
N PHE A 115 -6.57 -1.39 0.21
CA PHE A 115 -5.42 -2.16 -0.26
C PHE A 115 -4.97 -3.14 0.84
N SER A 116 -5.25 -4.44 0.64
CA SER A 116 -4.95 -5.48 1.63
C SER A 116 -3.80 -6.35 1.13
N ARG A 117 -2.59 -6.12 1.67
CA ARG A 117 -1.35 -6.82 1.30
C ARG A 117 -0.61 -7.28 2.56
N ASN A 118 -0.18 -8.54 2.57
CA ASN A 118 0.88 -9.02 3.47
C ASN A 118 2.21 -8.92 2.71
N HIS A 119 3.17 -8.19 3.28
CA HIS A 119 4.49 -7.96 2.70
C HIS A 119 5.51 -7.92 3.82
N ASN A 120 6.71 -8.44 3.56
CA ASN A 120 7.74 -8.70 4.55
C ASN A 120 9.10 -8.32 3.99
N ILE A 121 10.02 -7.89 4.85
CA ILE A 121 11.41 -7.62 4.49
C ILE A 121 12.16 -8.93 4.22
N TRP A 122 13.28 -8.82 3.53
CA TRP A 122 14.24 -9.91 3.36
C TRP A 122 14.84 -10.36 4.70
N LYS A 123 15.12 -11.67 4.83
CA LYS A 123 15.75 -12.31 6.01
C LYS A 123 14.92 -12.35 7.29
N THR A 124 13.62 -12.12 7.23
CA THR A 124 12.69 -12.44 8.32
C THR A 124 11.99 -13.78 8.05
N PRO A 125 11.47 -14.47 9.09
CA PRO A 125 10.64 -15.65 8.89
C PRO A 125 9.40 -15.35 8.05
N ASP A 126 8.90 -16.36 7.34
CA ASP A 126 7.66 -16.26 6.58
C ASP A 126 6.49 -15.90 7.51
N GLN A 127 5.62 -15.01 7.02
CA GLN A 127 4.46 -14.51 7.78
C GLN A 127 3.16 -14.53 6.98
N ASP A 128 3.16 -15.14 5.79
CA ASP A 128 1.94 -15.35 5.03
C ASP A 128 0.99 -16.31 5.79
N PRO A 129 -0.32 -16.32 5.48
CA PRO A 129 -1.28 -17.08 6.27
C PRO A 129 -1.01 -18.59 6.39
N ALA A 130 -0.24 -19.18 5.46
CA ALA A 130 0.08 -20.60 5.47
C ALA A 130 1.33 -20.95 6.29
N ALA A 131 2.12 -19.94 6.72
CA ALA A 131 3.32 -20.12 7.54
C ALA A 131 3.02 -20.40 9.03
N TRP A 132 1.78 -20.19 9.47
CA TRP A 132 1.36 -20.25 10.87
C TRP A 132 0.71 -21.58 11.26
N SER A 133 0.32 -21.72 12.54
CA SER A 133 -0.42 -22.89 13.01
C SER A 133 -1.72 -23.10 12.23
N PRO A 134 -2.21 -24.36 12.09
CA PRO A 134 -3.49 -24.62 11.40
C PRO A 134 -4.67 -23.83 11.96
N ALA A 135 -4.66 -23.56 13.27
CA ALA A 135 -5.69 -22.73 13.92
C ALA A 135 -5.60 -21.27 13.48
N ALA A 136 -4.39 -20.69 13.45
CA ALA A 136 -4.16 -19.34 12.96
C ALA A 136 -4.55 -19.20 11.48
N THR A 137 -4.12 -20.13 10.63
CA THR A 137 -4.46 -20.16 9.21
C THR A 137 -5.99 -20.20 9.00
N ALA A 138 -6.72 -21.01 9.78
CA ALA A 138 -8.17 -21.07 9.68
C ALA A 138 -8.84 -19.73 10.02
N ILE A 139 -8.36 -19.03 11.06
CA ILE A 139 -8.86 -17.70 11.47
C ILE A 139 -8.55 -16.65 10.41
N MET A 140 -7.31 -16.61 9.90
CA MET A 140 -6.91 -15.67 8.85
C MET A 140 -7.69 -15.89 7.56
N ALA A 141 -7.92 -17.16 7.18
CA ALA A 141 -8.74 -17.52 6.03
C ALA A 141 -10.21 -17.06 6.20
N LEU A 142 -10.78 -17.09 7.41
CA LEU A 142 -12.10 -16.54 7.67
C LEU A 142 -12.16 -15.03 7.43
N ALA A 143 -11.16 -14.27 7.90
CA ALA A 143 -11.09 -12.83 7.67
C ALA A 143 -11.06 -12.50 6.15
N LEU A 144 -10.28 -13.27 5.37
CA LEU A 144 -10.25 -13.12 3.92
C LEU A 144 -11.60 -13.50 3.28
N ARG A 145 -12.28 -14.58 3.70
CA ARG A 145 -13.60 -14.92 3.17
C ARG A 145 -14.64 -13.82 3.40
N ILE A 146 -14.60 -13.17 4.57
CA ILE A 146 -15.46 -12.01 4.88
C ILE A 146 -15.15 -10.88 3.89
N ARG A 147 -13.87 -10.53 3.71
CA ARG A 147 -13.46 -9.53 2.72
C ARG A 147 -14.00 -9.84 1.32
N TYR A 148 -13.85 -11.08 0.85
CA TYR A 148 -14.30 -11.48 -0.48
C TYR A 148 -15.82 -11.39 -0.65
N THR A 149 -16.59 -11.58 0.43
CA THR A 149 -18.04 -11.34 0.45
C THR A 149 -18.37 -9.85 0.29
N LEU A 150 -17.53 -8.97 0.82
CA LEU A 150 -17.71 -7.51 0.76
C LEU A 150 -17.17 -6.85 -0.52
N LEU A 151 -16.50 -7.60 -1.41
CA LEU A 151 -15.92 -7.02 -2.62
C LEU A 151 -16.89 -6.22 -3.49
N PRO A 152 -18.15 -6.64 -3.72
CA PRO A 152 -19.11 -5.82 -4.47
C PRO A 152 -19.36 -4.47 -3.80
N TYR A 153 -19.47 -4.46 -2.47
CA TYR A 153 -19.66 -3.24 -1.69
C TYR A 153 -18.43 -2.32 -1.76
N TYR A 154 -17.22 -2.86 -1.56
CA TYR A 154 -15.98 -2.09 -1.74
C TYR A 154 -15.88 -1.49 -3.14
N TYR A 155 -16.21 -2.26 -4.17
CA TYR A 155 -16.18 -1.77 -5.54
C TYR A 155 -17.16 -0.62 -5.76
N THR A 156 -18.38 -0.70 -5.20
CA THR A 156 -19.33 0.42 -5.21
C THR A 156 -18.79 1.65 -4.46
N LEU A 157 -18.12 1.47 -3.31
CA LEU A 157 -17.50 2.58 -2.60
C LEU A 157 -16.40 3.25 -3.41
N PHE A 158 -15.54 2.48 -4.08
CA PHE A 158 -14.53 3.06 -4.98
C PHE A 158 -15.14 3.77 -6.18
N TYR A 159 -16.25 3.25 -6.73
CA TYR A 159 -16.99 3.95 -7.77
C TYR A 159 -17.47 5.32 -7.28
N LYS A 160 -18.12 5.38 -6.10
CA LYS A 160 -18.58 6.64 -5.49
C LYS A 160 -17.44 7.59 -5.12
N ALA A 161 -16.27 7.08 -4.77
CA ALA A 161 -15.10 7.90 -4.47
C ALA A 161 -14.46 8.48 -5.74
N HIS A 162 -14.68 7.85 -6.89
CA HIS A 162 -14.15 8.28 -8.18
C HIS A 162 -15.06 9.28 -8.91
N THR A 163 -16.38 9.14 -8.77
CA THR A 163 -17.41 9.96 -9.43
C THR A 163 -17.87 11.13 -8.57
#